data_AF-A0A0V8JLZ1-F1
#
_entry.id   AF-A0A0V8JLZ1-F1
#
_cell.length_a   1.000
_cell.length_b   1.000
_cell.length_c   1.000
_cell.angle_alpha   90.00
_cell.angle_beta   90.00
_cell.angle_gamma   90.00
#
_symmetry.space_group_name_H-M   'P 1'
#
loop_
_entity.id
_entity.type
_entity.pdbx_description
1 polymer ?
#
loop_
_entity_poly.entity_id
_entity_poly.type
_entity_poly.pdbx_seq_one_letter_code
_entity_poly.pdbx_strand_id
1 'polypeptide(L)' 'MKNIKWVFVLYAMLATFSIMAIGIFIGEGSATGVIGSIVALVAIMGFGFTTKKKMREKNQL' A
#
# COMPACT_ATOMS: atom_id res chain seq x y z
N MET A 1 -16.38 -18.84 8.59
CA MET A 1 -14.93 -18.54 8.62
C MET A 1 -14.55 -18.08 7.21
N LYS A 2 -14.58 -16.76 7.00
CA LYS A 2 -15.08 -16.11 5.77
C LYS A 2 -13.90 -15.58 4.95
N ASN A 3 -13.60 -16.21 3.81
CA ASN A 3 -12.72 -15.77 2.71
C ASN A 3 -11.83 -14.55 3.03
N ILE A 4 -10.76 -14.76 3.82
CA ILE A 4 -9.73 -13.73 3.94
C ILE A 4 -9.16 -13.50 2.54
N LYS A 5 -9.48 -12.33 1.98
CA LYS A 5 -8.99 -11.90 0.67
C LYS A 5 -7.49 -11.63 0.82
N TRP A 6 -6.69 -12.63 0.51
CA TRP A 6 -5.22 -12.59 0.59
C TRP A 6 -4.59 -11.41 -0.15
N VAL A 7 -5.29 -10.90 -1.17
CA VAL A 7 -4.99 -9.63 -1.86
C VAL A 7 -4.82 -8.44 -0.90
N PHE A 8 -5.64 -8.33 0.15
CA PHE A 8 -5.48 -7.24 1.13
C PHE A 8 -4.26 -7.41 2.01
N VAL A 9 -3.90 -8.66 2.33
CA VAL A 9 -2.68 -8.96 3.08
C VAL A 9 -1.46 -8.57 2.24
N LEU A 10 -1.50 -8.83 0.93
CA LEU A 10 -0.46 -8.44 -0.02
C LEU A 10 -0.31 -6.92 -0.13
N TYR A 11 -1.43 -6.18 -0.23
CA TYR A 11 -1.42 -4.71 -0.19
C TYR A 11 -0.91 -4.16 1.15
N ALA A 12 -1.29 -4.77 2.28
CA ALA A 12 -0.83 -4.35 3.60
C ALA A 12 0.69 -4.56 3.73
N MET A 13 1.21 -5.69 3.25
CA MET A 13 2.65 -5.98 3.27
C MET A 13 3.43 -4.98 2.41
N LEU A 14 2.95 -4.68 1.19
CA LEU A 14 3.53 -3.65 0.31
C LEU A 14 3.53 -2.26 0.96
N ALA A 15 2.41 -1.88 1.60
CA ALA A 15 2.31 -0.60 2.30
C ALA A 15 3.31 -0.52 3.48
N THR A 16 3.47 -1.60 4.25
CA THR A 16 4.46 -1.68 5.34
C THR A 16 5.88 -1.53 4.80
N PHE A 17 6.22 -2.16 3.68
CA PHE A 17 7.52 -1.98 3.01
C PHE A 17 7.75 -0.53 2.57
N SER A 18 6.74 0.14 2.02
CA SER A 18 6.85 1.55 1.67
C SER A 18 7.06 2.46 2.88
N ILE A 19 6.37 2.20 4.01
CA ILE A 19 6.59 2.97 5.25
C ILE A 19 8.01 2.74 5.79
N MET A 20 8.51 1.51 5.76
CA MET A 20 9.90 1.22 6.16
C MET A 20 10.91 1.93 5.26
N ALA A 21 10.69 1.94 3.95
CA ALA A 21 11.53 2.66 3.00
C ALA A 21 11.54 4.17 3.27
N ILE A 22 10.38 4.78 3.57
CA ILE A 22 10.30 6.19 3.98
C ILE A 22 11.21 6.46 5.17
N GLY A 23 11.18 5.59 6.20
CA GLY A 23 12.04 5.74 7.39
C GLY A 23 13.54 5.68 7.07
N ILE A 24 13.94 4.78 6.16
CA ILE A 24 15.34 4.66 5.71
C ILE A 24 15.78 5.94 4.98
N PHE A 25 14.97 6.45 4.05
CA PHE A 25 15.32 7.66 3.30
C PHE A 25 15.30 8.93 4.16
N ILE A 26 14.44 8.98 5.18
CA ILE A 26 14.49 10.06 6.18
C ILE A 26 15.80 10.01 6.96
N GLY A 27 16.23 8.81 7.38
CA GLY A 27 17.51 8.63 8.08
C GLY A 27 18.74 8.98 7.24
N GLU A 28 18.66 8.76 5.93
CA GLU A 28 19.71 9.17 4.97
C GLU A 28 19.69 10.69 4.67
N GLY A 29 18.64 11.42 5.07
CA GLY A 29 18.47 12.84 4.78
C GLY A 29 18.13 13.14 3.31
N SER A 30 17.74 12.12 2.55
CA SER A 30 17.54 12.22 1.10
C SER A 30 16.09 12.58 0.77
N ALA A 31 15.83 13.88 0.56
CA ALA A 31 14.49 14.41 0.27
C ALA A 31 13.85 13.77 -0.97
N THR A 32 14.64 13.40 -1.98
CA THR A 32 14.17 12.73 -3.19
C THR A 32 13.67 11.31 -2.91
N GLY A 33 14.37 10.56 -2.04
CA GLY A 33 13.95 9.22 -1.62
C GLY A 33 12.65 9.23 -0.81
N VAL A 34 12.47 10.25 0.04
CA VAL A 34 11.23 10.46 0.80
C VAL A 34 10.06 10.77 -0.12
N ILE A 35 10.21 11.69 -1.06
CA ILE A 35 9.16 12.04 -2.04
C ILE A 35 8.79 10.82 -2.89
N GLY A 36 9.79 10.07 -3.39
CA GLY A 36 9.55 8.85 -4.16
C GLY A 36 8.77 7.79 -3.36
N SER A 37 9.10 7.63 -2.10
CA SER A 37 8.44 6.65 -1.22
C SER A 37 7.01 7.07 -0.82
N ILE A 38 6.75 8.36 -0.66
CA ILE A 38 5.39 8.90 -0.48
C ILE A 38 4.53 8.63 -1.72
N VAL A 39 5.06 8.87 -2.92
CA VAL A 39 4.33 8.58 -4.17
C VAL A 39 4.03 7.08 -4.28
N ALA A 40 5.00 6.22 -3.95
CA ALA A 40 4.79 4.77 -3.91
C ALA A 40 3.71 4.36 -2.91
N LEU A 41 3.70 4.96 -1.72
CA LEU A 41 2.68 4.72 -0.70
C LEU A 41 1.27 5.11 -1.18
N VAL A 42 1.14 6.29 -1.81
CA VAL A 42 -0.12 6.78 -2.39
C VAL A 42 -0.60 5.84 -3.50
N ALA A 43 0.30 5.36 -4.35
CA ALA A 43 -0.04 4.38 -5.39
C ALA A 43 -0.56 3.07 -4.77
N ILE A 44 0.16 2.48 -3.81
CA ILE A 44 -0.23 1.22 -3.15
C ILE A 44 -1.59 1.37 -2.46
N MET A 45 -1.81 2.46 -1.75
CA MET A 45 -3.10 2.79 -1.12
C MET A 45 -4.20 2.95 -2.18
N GLY A 46 -3.97 3.73 -3.24
CA GLY A 46 -4.92 3.93 -4.33
C GLY A 46 -5.31 2.63 -5.03
N PHE A 47 -4.35 1.76 -5.29
CA PHE A 47 -4.59 0.42 -5.83
C PHE A 47 -5.33 -0.50 -4.84
N GLY A 48 -5.01 -0.43 -3.55
CA GLY A 48 -5.74 -1.14 -2.49
C GLY A 48 -7.21 -0.72 -2.40
N PHE A 49 -7.49 0.58 -2.49
CA PHE A 49 -8.85 1.13 -2.51
C PHE A 49 -9.60 0.79 -3.80
N THR A 50 -8.94 0.85 -4.96
CA THR A 50 -9.54 0.41 -6.23
C THR A 50 -9.90 -1.08 -6.18
N THR A 51 -9.04 -1.89 -5.56
CA THR A 51 -9.29 -3.32 -5.39
C THR A 51 -10.42 -3.59 -4.38
N LYS A 52 -10.54 -2.81 -3.29
CA LYS A 52 -11.76 -2.81 -2.44
C LYS A 52 -13.00 -2.54 -3.27
N LYS A 53 -12.99 -1.45 -4.07
CA LYS A 53 -14.14 -0.99 -4.84
C LYS A 53 -14.60 -2.05 -5.85
N LYS A 54 -13.65 -2.61 -6.60
CA LYS A 54 -13.92 -3.68 -7.59
C LYS A 54 -14.47 -4.96 -6.95
N MET A 55 -14.04 -5.29 -5.72
CA MET A 55 -14.61 -6.42 -4.98
C MET A 55 -15.98 -6.13 -4.37
N ARG A 56 -16.27 -4.86 -4.05
CA ARG A 56 -17.63 -4.42 -3.65
C ARG A 56 -18.61 -4.57 -4.82
N GLU A 57 -18.22 -4.13 -6.00
CA GLU A 57 -19.03 -4.24 -7.22
C GLU A 57 -19.29 -5.69 -7.62
N LYS A 58 -18.37 -6.61 -7.29
CA LYS A 58 -18.55 -8.05 -7.48
C LYS A 58 -19.36 -8.77 -6.38
N ASN A 59 -19.96 -8.05 -5.42
CA ASN A 59 -20.67 -8.65 -4.26
C ASN A 59 -19.79 -9.65 -3.45
N GLN A 60 -18.47 -9.42 -3.39
CA GLN A 60 -17.54 -10.28 -2.65
C GLN A 60 -16.95 -9.60 -1.40
N LEU A 61 -17.71 -8.69 -0.78
CA LEU A 61 -17.41 -8.10 0.52
C LEU A 61 -18.38 -8.63 1.58
#